data_AF-A0A967KF78-F1
#
_entry.id   AF-A0A967KF78-F1
#
_cell.length_a   1.000
_cell.length_b   1.000
_cell.length_c   1.000
_cell.angle_alpha   90.00
_cell.angle_beta   90.00
_cell.angle_gamma   90.00
#
_symmetry.space_group_name_H-M   'P 1'
#
loop_
_entity.id
_entity.type
_entity.pdbx_description
1 polymer ?
#
loop_
_entity_poly.entity_id
_entity_poly.type
_entity_poly.pdbx_seq_one_letter_code
_entity_poly.pdbx_strand_id
1 'polypeptide(L)' 'MAADVIEWGGITKLDLPPDRVLEGAKGKLERVVVLGFTESGDVFFASSGADGGDVIWLMEKAKKALLEVEI' A
#
# COMPACT_ATOMS: atom_id res chain seq x y z
N MET A 1 18.19 17.23 -18.71
CA MET A 1 17.15 16.31 -19.21
C MET A 1 16.43 15.78 -17.98
N ALA A 2 15.20 16.24 -17.75
CA ALA A 2 14.41 15.76 -16.62
C ALA A 2 13.94 14.35 -16.95
N ALA A 3 14.39 13.36 -16.18
CA ALA A 3 13.84 12.01 -16.28
C ALA A 3 12.37 12.10 -15.87
N ASP A 4 11.46 11.72 -16.77
CA ASP A 4 10.05 11.60 -16.46
C ASP A 4 9.91 10.41 -15.49
N VAL A 5 9.81 10.72 -14.19
CA VAL A 5 9.70 9.70 -13.15
C VAL A 5 8.28 9.17 -13.20
N ILE A 6 8.06 8.13 -13.99
CA ILE A 6 6.82 7.34 -13.96
C ILE A 6 6.70 6.65 -12.60
N GLU A 7 5.70 7.05 -11.81
CA GLU A 7 5.38 6.44 -10.52
C GLU A 7 4.72 5.07 -10.74
N TRP A 8 5.52 4.02 -10.58
CA TRP A 8 5.07 2.63 -10.72
C TRP A 8 4.18 2.23 -9.53
N GLY A 9 2.91 1.92 -9.80
CA GLY A 9 1.91 1.53 -8.79
C GLY A 9 1.75 0.01 -8.60
N GLY A 10 2.69 -0.80 -9.08
CA GLY A 10 2.63 -2.27 -9.00
C GLY A 10 3.43 -2.85 -7.83
N ILE A 11 3.20 -4.14 -7.54
CA ILE A 11 3.99 -4.92 -6.58
C ILE A 11 5.42 -5.08 -7.15
N THR A 12 6.43 -4.62 -6.41
CA THR A 12 7.84 -4.65 -6.82
C THR A 12 8.68 -5.50 -5.86
N LYS A 13 9.78 -6.09 -6.36
CA LYS A 13 10.73 -6.90 -5.58
C LYS A 13 11.79 -6.04 -4.84
N LEU A 14 11.77 -4.72 -5.02
CA LEU A 14 12.72 -3.77 -4.40
C LEU A 14 12.00 -2.90 -3.37
N ASP A 15 12.66 -2.65 -2.25
CA ASP A 15 12.16 -1.73 -1.23
C ASP A 15 12.01 -0.33 -1.83
N LEU A 16 10.81 0.23 -1.70
CA LEU A 16 10.51 1.61 -2.06
C LEU A 16 10.30 2.42 -0.79
N PRO A 17 10.73 3.70 -0.76
CA PRO A 17 10.35 4.60 0.31
C PRO A 17 8.81 4.66 0.45
N PRO A 18 8.26 4.61 1.67
CA PRO A 18 6.82 4.55 1.89
C PRO A 18 6.10 5.75 1.27
N ASP A 19 6.71 6.95 1.31
CA ASP A 19 6.15 8.15 0.69
C ASP A 19 5.89 7.97 -0.81
N ARG A 20 6.79 7.29 -1.53
CA ARG A 20 6.62 7.06 -2.96
C ARG A 20 5.46 6.11 -3.26
N VAL A 21 5.24 5.12 -2.38
CA VAL A 21 4.10 4.20 -2.47
C VAL A 21 2.79 4.97 -2.22
N LEU A 22 2.79 5.86 -1.23
CA LEU A 22 1.64 6.68 -0.87
C LEU A 22 1.29 7.69 -1.97
N GLU A 23 2.28 8.42 -2.52
CA GLU A 23 2.07 9.34 -3.65
C GLU A 23 1.50 8.60 -4.87
N GLY A 24 2.06 7.45 -5.22
CA GLY A 24 1.60 6.64 -6.35
C GLY A 24 0.15 6.13 -6.22
N ALA A 25 -0.40 6.08 -5.01
CA ALA A 25 -1.77 5.66 -4.73
C ALA A 25 -2.79 6.83 -4.72
N LYS A 26 -2.33 8.09 -4.61
CA LYS A 26 -3.23 9.25 -4.53
C LYS A 26 -4.12 9.38 -5.77
N GLY A 27 -5.40 9.66 -5.54
CA GLY A 27 -6.39 9.88 -6.60
C GLY A 27 -6.82 8.63 -7.39
N LYS A 28 -6.28 7.44 -7.06
CA LYS A 28 -6.56 6.18 -7.78
C LYS A 28 -7.44 5.20 -7.01
N LEU A 29 -7.61 5.40 -5.70
CA LEU A 29 -8.26 4.44 -4.81
C LEU A 29 -9.59 5.00 -4.29
N GLU A 30 -10.63 4.17 -4.31
CA GLU A 30 -11.91 4.47 -3.65
C GLU A 30 -11.78 4.35 -2.13
N ARG A 31 -10.99 3.38 -1.66
CA ARG A 31 -10.71 3.11 -0.24
C ARG A 31 -9.27 2.65 -0.06
N VAL A 32 -8.67 3.02 1.07
CA VAL A 32 -7.29 2.69 1.40
C VAL A 32 -7.15 2.26 2.84
N VAL A 33 -6.30 1.26 3.06
CA VAL A 33 -5.80 0.85 4.38
C VAL A 33 -4.29 1.00 4.32
N VAL A 34 -3.74 1.81 5.21
CA VAL A 34 -2.30 2.05 5.36
C VAL A 34 -1.81 1.25 6.55
N LEU A 35 -0.85 0.36 6.27
CA LEU A 35 -0.17 -0.47 7.25
C LEU A 35 1.33 -0.23 7.10
N GLY A 36 2.02 -0.07 8.22
CA GLY A 36 3.46 0.08 8.20
C GLY A 36 4.06 -0.01 9.59
N PHE A 37 5.38 0.16 9.64
CA PHE A 37 6.10 0.36 10.89
C PHE A 37 6.50 1.83 10.99
N THR A 38 6.31 2.41 12.16
CA THR A 38 6.85 3.73 12.49
C THR A 38 8.37 3.65 12.65
N GLU A 39 9.05 4.79 12.69
CA GLU A 39 10.48 4.86 12.99
C GLU A 39 10.84 4.26 14.36
N SER A 40 9.88 4.22 15.29
CA SER A 40 10.02 3.60 16.62
C SER A 40 9.84 2.08 16.61
N GLY A 41 9.44 1.49 15.48
CA GLY A 41 9.12 0.06 15.34
C GLY A 41 7.69 -0.32 15.71
N ASP A 42 6.86 0.63 16.14
CA ASP A 42 5.44 0.40 16.40
C ASP A 42 4.67 0.20 15.09
N VAL A 43 3.60 -0.59 15.12
CA VAL A 43 2.71 -0.77 13.97
C VAL A 43 1.83 0.47 13.79
N PHE A 44 1.93 1.07 12.62
CA PHE A 44 1.02 2.12 12.17
C PHE A 44 -0.16 1.51 11.40
N PHE A 45 -1.38 1.92 11.76
CA PHE A 45 -2.61 1.52 11.11
C PHE A 45 -3.50 2.75 10.89
N ALA A 46 -3.94 2.96 9.66
CA ALA A 46 -4.95 3.95 9.32
C ALA A 46 -5.84 3.43 8.18
N SER A 47 -7.14 3.74 8.21
CA SER A 47 -8.06 3.43 7.12
C SER A 47 -8.91 4.63 6.74
N SER A 48 -9.21 4.77 5.46
CA SER A 48 -10.19 5.73 4.96
C SER A 48 -11.64 5.23 5.10
N GLY A 49 -11.85 3.95 5.45
CA GLY A 49 -13.16 3.36 5.68
C GLY A 49 -13.49 3.27 7.17
N ALA A 50 -14.74 3.57 7.53
CA ALA A 50 -15.23 3.45 8.91
C ALA A 50 -15.70 2.03 9.26
N ASP A 51 -15.97 1.19 8.27
CA ASP A 51 -16.43 -0.19 8.48
C ASP A 51 -15.24 -1.16 8.61
N GLY A 52 -15.08 -1.73 9.80
CA GLY A 52 -14.04 -2.71 10.09
C GLY A 52 -14.15 -3.99 9.25
N GLY A 53 -15.35 -4.38 8.81
CA GLY A 53 -15.55 -5.56 7.98
C GLY A 53 -14.90 -5.40 6.61
N ASP A 54 -15.12 -4.26 5.96
CA ASP A 54 -14.52 -3.93 4.67
C ASP A 54 -13.01 -3.79 4.75
N VAL A 55 -12.50 -3.25 5.86
CA VAL A 55 -11.05 -3.15 6.10
C VAL A 55 -10.40 -4.52 6.22
N ILE A 56 -10.98 -5.43 7.02
CA ILE A 56 -10.48 -6.79 7.16
C ILE A 56 -10.52 -7.51 5.81
N TRP A 57 -11.61 -7.37 5.06
CA TRP A 57 -11.74 -7.98 3.75
C TRP A 57 -10.68 -7.50 2.77
N LEU A 58 -10.38 -6.19 2.76
CA LEU A 58 -9.32 -5.64 1.92
C LEU A 58 -7.94 -6.22 2.29
N MET A 59 -7.67 -6.39 3.59
CA MET A 59 -6.42 -7.01 4.07
C MET A 59 -6.30 -8.48 3.63
N GLU A 60 -7.37 -9.27 3.75
CA GLU A 60 -7.36 -10.67 3.30
C GLU A 60 -7.16 -10.79 1.79
N LYS A 61 -7.76 -9.89 0.99
CA LYS A 61 -7.50 -9.83 -0.45
C LYS A 61 -6.06 -9.46 -0.77
N ALA A 62 -5.49 -8.46 -0.08
CA ALA A 62 -4.11 -8.05 -0.29
C ALA A 62 -3.12 -9.18 0.06
N LYS A 63 -3.35 -9.88 1.17
CA LYS A 63 -2.58 -11.06 1.58
C LYS A 63 -2.67 -12.17 0.54
N LYS A 64 -3.87 -12.48 0.06
CA LYS A 64 -4.07 -13.49 -1.00
C LYS A 64 -3.26 -13.12 -2.25
N ALA A 65 -3.36 -11.87 -2.70
CA ALA A 65 -2.62 -11.40 -3.87
C ALA A 65 -1.10 -11.56 -3.67
N LEU A 66 -0.56 -11.24 -2.49
CA LEU A 66 0.87 -11.45 -2.17
C LEU A 66 1.28 -12.92 -2.21
N LEU A 67 0.41 -13.84 -1.74
CA LEU A 67 0.68 -15.27 -1.77
C LEU A 67 0.57 -15.86 -3.19
N GLU A 68 -0.25 -15.26 -4.06
CA GLU A 68 -0.43 -15.66 -5.46
C GLU A 68 0.65 -15.08 -6.40
N VAL A 69 1.44 -14.11 -5.93
CA VAL A 69 2.64 -13.66 -6.64
C VAL A 69 3.67 -14.78 -6.58
N GLU A 70 3.69 -15.64 -7.61
CA GLU A 70 4.76 -16.62 -7.82
C GLU A 70 6.12 -15.89 -7.95
N ILE A 71 7.10 -16.38 -7.20
CA ILE A 71 8.43 -15.79 -7.03
C ILE A 71 9.37 -16.24 -8.13
#